data_AF-A0A453TBM2-F1
#
_entry.id   AF-A0A453TBM2-F1
#
_cell.length_a   1.000
_cell.length_b   1.000
_cell.length_c   1.000
_cell.angle_alpha   90.00
_cell.angle_beta   90.00
_cell.angle_gamma   90.00
#
_symmetry.space_group_name_H-M   'P 1'
#
loop_
_entity.id
_entity.type
_entity.pdbx_description
1 polymer ?
#
loop_
_entity_poly.entity_id
_entity_poly.type
_entity_poly.pdbx_seq_one_letter_code
_entity_poly.pdbx_strand_id
1 'polypeptide(L)'
;SDGMLSTVETLASTAICGIIHSILGGQPMMIVGVAEPTVIMYTYLYNFAKKQQRIGEALYLAWAGWVCIWTAIMLFLLATFNASNVISKFTRVAGELFGMLITVLFLQEAIK
;
A
#
# COMPACT_ATOMS: atom_id res chain seq x y z
N SER A 1 2.64 -3.32 20.28
CA SER A 1 1.61 -2.33 19.87
C SER A 1 0.42 -2.32 20.83
N ASP A 2 0.62 -1.86 22.07
CA ASP A 2 -0.45 -1.74 23.07
C ASP A 2 -1.25 -0.43 22.89
N GLY A 3 -2.30 -0.47 22.08
CA GLY A 3 -3.43 0.47 22.16
C GLY A 3 -3.28 1.86 21.53
N MET A 4 -2.14 2.23 20.93
CA MET A 4 -1.96 3.57 20.33
C MET A 4 -2.47 3.74 18.89
N LEU A 5 -2.88 2.66 18.22
CA LEU A 5 -3.54 2.72 16.92
C LEU A 5 -4.72 1.75 16.99
N SER A 6 -5.91 2.28 17.23
CA SER A 6 -7.10 1.44 17.28
C SER A 6 -7.46 1.05 15.84
N THR A 7 -7.74 -0.22 15.60
CA THR A 7 -8.15 -0.76 14.29
C THR A 7 -9.22 0.09 13.64
N VAL A 8 -10.09 0.72 14.44
CA VAL A 8 -11.18 1.61 13.99
C VAL A 8 -10.69 2.91 13.36
N GLU A 9 -9.56 3.49 13.81
CA GLU A 9 -9.01 4.71 13.23
C GLU A 9 -8.35 4.43 11.87
N THR A 10 -7.67 3.29 11.76
CA THR A 10 -7.14 2.84 10.46
C THR A 10 -8.29 2.56 9.51
N LEU A 11 -9.33 1.84 9.97
CA LEU A 11 -10.53 1.54 9.18
C LEU A 11 -11.25 2.81 8.72
N ALA A 12 -11.41 3.79 9.62
CA ALA A 12 -12.05 5.07 9.32
C ALA A 12 -11.22 5.89 8.32
N SER A 13 -9.89 5.91 8.47
CA SER A 13 -8.99 6.58 7.52
C SER A 13 -9.08 5.96 6.12
N THR A 14 -9.06 4.63 6.01
CA THR A 14 -9.23 3.93 4.74
C THR A 14 -10.61 4.16 4.14
N ALA A 15 -11.67 4.17 4.95
CA ALA A 15 -13.04 4.41 4.49
C ALA A 15 -13.20 5.84 3.94
N ILE A 16 -12.71 6.86 4.64
CA ILE A 16 -12.79 8.26 4.20
C ILE A 16 -11.95 8.47 2.94
N CYS A 17 -10.74 7.91 2.89
CA CYS A 17 -9.88 7.99 1.71
C CYS A 17 -10.52 7.30 0.50
N GLY A 18 -11.15 6.13 0.70
CA GLY A 18 -11.88 5.39 -0.33
C GLY A 18 -13.10 6.15 -0.87
N ILE A 19 -13.87 6.81 0.00
CA ILE A 19 -15.02 7.63 -0.40
C ILE A 19 -14.56 8.83 -1.26
N ILE A 20 -13.54 9.56 -0.80
CA ILE A 20 -13.00 10.72 -1.52
C ILE A 20 -12.43 10.28 -2.89
N HIS A 21 -11.70 9.17 -2.93
CA HIS A 21 -11.16 8.62 -4.17
C HIS A 21 -12.28 8.19 -5.13
N SER A 22 -13.31 7.51 -4.62
CA SER A 22 -14.42 7.03 -5.47
C SER A 22 -15.20 8.17 -6.12
N ILE A 23 -15.30 9.31 -5.44
CA ILE A 23 -16.00 10.51 -5.95
C ILE A 23 -15.12 11.29 -6.94
N LEU A 24 -13.82 11.41 -6.69
CA LEU A 24 -12.91 12.26 -7.49
C LEU A 24 -12.12 11.51 -8.58
N GLY A 25 -11.90 10.21 -8.42
CA GLY A 25 -11.02 9.40 -9.28
C GLY A 25 -11.68 8.81 -10.53
N GLY A 26 -13.00 8.93 -10.69
CA GLY A 26 -13.71 8.59 -11.94
C GLY A 26 -13.77 7.10 -12.32
N GLN A 27 -13.25 6.18 -11.49
CA GLN A 27 -13.22 4.74 -11.77
C GLN A 27 -13.78 3.90 -10.61
N PRO A 28 -15.12 3.88 -10.40
CA PRO A 28 -15.76 3.24 -9.25
C PRO A 28 -15.69 1.69 -9.25
N MET A 29 -15.28 1.06 -10.36
CA MET A 29 -15.03 -0.39 -10.41
C MET A 29 -13.65 -0.80 -9.89
N MET A 30 -12.76 0.15 -9.59
CA MET A 30 -11.49 -0.16 -8.96
C MET A 30 -11.74 -0.33 -7.45
N ILE A 31 -11.77 -1.58 -6.98
CA ILE A 31 -11.82 -1.86 -5.55
C ILE A 31 -10.49 -1.40 -4.94
N VAL A 32 -10.50 -0.25 -4.31
CA VAL A 32 -9.39 0.24 -3.48
C VAL A 32 -9.43 -0.55 -2.17
N GLY A 33 -8.92 -1.77 -2.23
CA GLY A 33 -8.77 -2.67 -1.09
C GLY A 33 -7.32 -2.77 -0.66
N VAL A 34 -7.10 -3.22 0.57
CA VAL A 34 -5.78 -3.67 1.01
C VAL A 34 -5.45 -4.93 0.21
N ALA A 35 -4.61 -4.79 -0.82
CA ALA A 35 -4.11 -5.91 -1.58
C ALA A 35 -3.03 -6.67 -0.79
N GLU A 36 -2.89 -7.96 -1.03
CA GLU A 36 -1.89 -8.80 -0.36
C GLU A 36 -0.45 -8.26 -0.48
N PRO A 37 0.03 -7.75 -1.64
CA PRO A 37 1.36 -7.15 -1.72
C PRO A 37 1.52 -5.95 -0.78
N THR A 38 0.44 -5.21 -0.53
CA THR A 38 0.43 -4.08 0.39
C THR A 38 0.58 -4.57 1.84
N VAL A 39 -0.09 -5.67 2.22
CA VAL A 39 0.07 -6.29 3.55
C VAL A 39 1.50 -6.77 3.76
N ILE A 40 2.07 -7.47 2.77
CA ILE A 40 3.45 -7.95 2.81
C ILE A 40 4.40 -6.75 2.97
N MET A 41 4.19 -5.67 2.21
CA MET A 41 4.96 -4.44 2.35
C MET A 41 4.85 -3.84 3.75
N TYR A 42 3.66 -3.75 4.34
CA TYR A 42 3.50 -3.27 5.72
C TYR A 42 4.24 -4.15 6.73
N THR A 43 4.21 -5.48 6.58
CA THR A 43 4.98 -6.40 7.42
C THR A 43 6.49 -6.19 7.27
N TYR A 44 6.98 -5.96 6.05
CA TYR A 44 8.38 -5.58 5.82
C TYR A 44 8.73 -4.24 6.47
N LEU A 45 7.86 -3.24 6.33
CA LEU A 45 8.01 -1.90 6.91
C LEU A 45 8.10 -1.99 8.44
N TYR A 46 7.22 -2.77 9.06
CA TYR A 46 7.20 -3.02 10.50
C TYR A 46 8.46 -3.77 10.96
N ASN A 47 8.88 -4.83 10.26
CA ASN A 47 10.11 -5.55 10.56
C ASN A 47 11.36 -4.68 10.39
N PHE A 48 11.36 -3.78 9.40
CA PHE A 48 12.44 -2.81 9.19
C PHE A 48 12.52 -1.82 10.35
N ALA A 49 11.38 -1.23 10.75
CA ALA A 49 11.31 -0.33 11.90
C ALA A 49 11.72 -1.01 13.22
N LYS A 50 11.34 -2.29 13.40
CA LYS A 50 11.71 -3.10 14.57
C LYS A 50 13.19 -3.45 14.62
N LYS A 51 13.83 -3.70 13.47
CA LYS A 51 15.28 -3.93 13.37
C LYS A 51 16.09 -2.65 13.58
N GLN A 52 15.50 -1.49 13.32
CA GLN A 52 16.15 -0.20 13.50
C GLN A 52 16.10 0.23 14.99
N GLN A 53 17.23 0.07 15.67
CA GLN A 53 17.39 0.34 17.11
C GLN A 53 17.05 1.79 17.54
N ARG A 54 16.99 2.74 16.58
CA ARG A 54 16.63 4.15 16.79
C ARG A 54 15.13 4.46 16.71
N ILE A 55 14.32 3.63 16.07
CA ILE A 55 12.89 3.92 15.83
C ILE A 55 12.03 3.24 16.90
N GLY A 56 12.32 1.98 17.25
CA GLY A 56 11.56 1.23 18.24
C GLY A 56 10.07 1.05 17.88
N GLU A 57 9.33 0.26 18.67
CA GLU A 57 7.89 0.07 18.44
C GLU A 57 7.08 1.36 18.64
N ALA A 58 7.55 2.28 19.48
CA ALA A 58 6.83 3.49 19.85
C ALA A 58 6.77 4.55 18.74
N LEU A 59 7.78 4.66 17.87
CA LEU A 59 7.78 5.64 16.77
C LEU A 59 7.37 5.05 15.41
N TYR A 60 6.93 3.79 15.36
CA TYR A 60 6.50 3.15 14.11
C TYR A 60 5.37 3.93 13.42
N LEU A 61 4.38 4.43 14.17
CA LEU A 61 3.28 5.26 13.62
C LEU A 61 3.80 6.49 12.88
N ALA A 62 4.63 7.28 13.56
CA ALA A 62 5.13 8.55 13.01
C ALA A 62 6.00 8.29 11.77
N TRP A 63 6.78 7.22 11.81
CA TRP A 63 7.60 6.80 10.69
C TRP A 63 6.75 6.29 9.51
N ALA A 64 5.70 5.51 9.75
CA ALA A 64 4.75 5.09 8.72
C ALA A 64 4.03 6.31 8.09
N GLY A 65 3.64 7.30 8.90
CA GLY A 65 3.09 8.56 8.41
C GLY A 65 4.05 9.31 7.49
N TRP A 66 5.35 9.35 7.83
CA TRP A 66 6.38 9.95 6.97
C TRP A 66 6.55 9.19 5.65
N VAL A 67 6.50 7.85 5.67
CA VAL A 67 6.50 7.03 4.45
C VAL A 67 5.29 7.35 3.57
N CYS A 68 4.11 7.54 4.16
CA CYS A 68 2.91 7.95 3.42
C CYS A 68 3.06 9.34 2.77
N ILE A 69 3.69 10.30 3.45
CA ILE A 69 3.95 11.65 2.88
C ILE A 69 4.85 11.54 1.65
N TRP A 70 5.97 10.80 1.74
CA TRP A 70 6.84 10.58 0.59
C TRP A 70 6.16 9.85 -0.56
N THR A 71 5.33 8.86 -0.23
CA THR A 71 4.53 8.13 -1.20
C THR A 71 3.59 9.09 -1.94
N ALA A 72 2.86 9.95 -1.22
CA ALA A 72 1.96 10.95 -1.80
C ALA A 72 2.70 11.94 -2.72
N ILE A 73 3.88 12.42 -2.32
CA ILE A 73 4.72 13.31 -3.15
C ILE A 73 5.13 12.60 -4.45
N MET A 74 5.58 11.34 -4.37
CA MET A 74 5.96 10.57 -5.56
C MET A 74 4.76 10.32 -6.49
N LEU A 75 3.58 10.03 -5.94
CA LEU A 75 2.37 9.90 -6.73
C LEU A 75 2.01 11.21 -7.45
N PHE A 76 2.11 12.34 -6.77
CA PHE A 76 1.85 13.65 -7.37
C PHE A 76 2.84 13.96 -8.49
N LEU A 77 4.13 13.69 -8.28
CA LEU A 77 5.15 13.84 -9.33
C LEU A 77 4.83 12.94 -10.53
N LEU A 78 4.58 11.65 -10.33
CA LEU A 78 4.22 10.72 -11.39
C LEU A 78 2.97 11.15 -12.18
N ALA A 79 1.97 11.71 -11.49
CA ALA A 79 0.78 12.28 -12.12
C ALA A 79 1.13 13.50 -12.99
N THR A 80 1.95 14.43 -12.49
CA THR A 80 2.38 15.61 -13.27
C THR A 80 3.24 15.25 -14.48
N PHE A 81 4.04 14.17 -14.40
CA PHE A 81 4.85 13.65 -15.51
C PHE A 81 4.07 12.72 -16.46
N ASN A 82 2.75 12.56 -16.28
CA ASN A 82 1.91 11.66 -17.07
C ASN A 82 2.50 10.24 -17.18
N ALA A 83 2.91 9.68 -16.03
CA ALA A 83 3.44 8.32 -15.94
C ALA A 83 2.42 7.26 -16.40
N SER A 84 1.14 7.61 -16.55
CA SER A 84 0.12 6.80 -17.20
C SER A 84 0.54 6.34 -18.61
N ASN A 85 1.42 7.06 -19.31
CA ASN A 85 1.95 6.59 -20.59
C ASN A 85 2.90 5.38 -20.46
N VAL A 86 3.40 5.06 -19.27
CA VAL A 86 4.20 3.85 -19.01
C VAL A 86 3.31 2.61 -18.95
N ILE A 87 2.04 2.74 -18.56
CA ILE A 87 1.13 1.58 -18.49
C ILE A 87 0.88 0.97 -19.87
N SER A 88 0.90 1.78 -20.93
CA SER A 88 0.76 1.28 -22.32
C SER A 88 1.97 0.48 -22.79
N LYS A 89 3.13 0.65 -22.13
CA LYS A 89 4.34 -0.16 -22.36
C LYS A 89 4.35 -1.45 -21.53
N PHE A 90 3.41 -1.61 -20.60
CA PHE A 90 3.31 -2.83 -19.80
C PHE A 90 2.84 -3.97 -20.69
N THR A 91 3.73 -4.92 -20.96
CA THR A 91 3.43 -6.03 -21.87
C THR A 91 2.53 -7.05 -21.20
N ARG A 92 1.73 -7.77 -22.01
CA ARG A 92 0.86 -8.86 -21.55
C ARG A 92 1.64 -9.89 -20.70
N VAL A 93 2.86 -10.21 -21.10
CA VAL A 93 3.77 -11.13 -20.39
C VAL A 93 4.08 -10.62 -18.98
N ALA A 94 4.34 -9.32 -18.81
CA ALA A 94 4.59 -8.73 -17.49
C ALA A 94 3.35 -8.78 -16.59
N GLY A 95 2.16 -8.57 -17.16
CA GLY A 95 0.88 -8.72 -16.44
C GLY A 95 0.63 -10.15 -15.97
N GLU A 96 0.84 -11.13 -16.86
CA GLU A 96 0.67 -12.56 -16.54
C GLU A 96 1.68 -13.03 -15.48
N LEU A 97 2.95 -12.61 -15.55
CA LEU A 97 3.97 -12.88 -14.53
C LEU A 97 3.63 -12.26 -13.18
N PHE A 98 3.14 -11.01 -13.16
CA PHE A 98 2.73 -10.34 -11.93
C PHE A 98 1.53 -11.04 -11.27
N GLY A 99 0.53 -11.43 -12.07
CA GLY A 99 -0.62 -12.21 -11.59
C GLY A 99 -0.22 -13.59 -11.05
N MET A 100 0.72 -14.27 -11.72
CA MET A 100 1.28 -15.55 -11.25
C MET A 100 1.98 -15.38 -9.90
N LEU A 101 2.79 -14.32 -9.73
CA LEU A 101 3.50 -14.05 -8.49
C LEU A 101 2.53 -13.86 -7.31
N ILE A 102 1.48 -13.04 -7.49
CA ILE A 102 0.45 -12.83 -6.45
C ILE A 102 -0.22 -14.16 -6.11
N THR A 103 -0.57 -14.95 -7.11
CA THR A 103 -1.24 -16.25 -6.89
C THR A 103 -0.36 -17.22 -6.07
N VAL A 104 0.94 -17.26 -6.35
CA VAL A 104 1.89 -18.10 -5.61
C VAL A 104 2.06 -17.61 -4.16
N LEU A 105 2.16 -16.30 -3.95
CA LEU A 105 2.25 -15.71 -2.61
C LEU A 105 0.98 -16.00 -1.78
N PHE A 106 -0.20 -15.86 -2.39
CA PHE A 106 -1.47 -16.17 -1.74
C PHE A 106 -1.55 -17.65 -1.33
N LEU A 107 -1.12 -18.56 -2.21
CA LEU A 107 -1.07 -19.99 -1.92
C LEU A 107 -0.10 -20.29 -0.77
N GLN A 108 1.04 -19.62 -0.73
CA GLN A 108 2.03 -19.80 0.34
C GLN A 108 1.49 -19.35 1.69
N GLU A 109 0.85 -18.18 1.78
CA GLU A 109 0.23 -17.71 3.02
C GLU A 109 -0.99 -18.54 3.42
N ALA A 110 -1.70 -19.17 2.48
CA ALA A 110 -2.82 -20.07 2.80
C ALA A 110 -2.39 -21.43 3.37
N ILE A 111 -1.19 -21.91 3.01
CA ILE A 111 -0.64 -23.18 3.50
C ILE A 111 0.08 -23.01 4.84
N LYS A 112 0.62 -21.82 5.10
CA LYS A 112 1.38 -21.48 6.30
C LYS A 112 0.50 -21.32 7.53
#